data_AF-A0A0C1G3H0-F1
#
_entry.id   AF-A0A0C1G3H0-F1
#
_cell.length_a   1.000
_cell.length_b   1.000
_cell.length_c   1.000
_cell.angle_alpha   90.00
_cell.angle_beta   90.00
_cell.angle_gamma   90.00
#
_symmetry.space_group_name_H-M   'P 1'
#
loop_
_entity.id
_entity.type
_entity.pdbx_description
1 polymer ?
#
loop_
_entity_poly.entity_id
_entity_poly.type
_entity_poly.pdbx_seq_one_letter_code
_entity_poly.pdbx_strand_id
1 'polypeptide(L)' 'MRMATRDLRSTLGSNPQLRAQFEPDQLQAIQSGKASIPRLTWHHHQDTGRMQLVPRDIHRDTGHIGGNAVSGGQ' A
#
# COMPACT_ATOMS: atom_id res chain seq x y z
N MET A 1 -9.14 -3.16 -2.67
CA MET A 1 -8.37 -2.17 -1.87
C MET A 1 -8.85 -1.98 -0.43
N ARG A 2 -10.15 -1.80 -0.14
CA ARG A 2 -10.63 -1.52 1.24
C ARG A 2 -10.26 -2.59 2.29
N MET A 3 -10.22 -3.87 1.90
CA MET A 3 -9.77 -4.96 2.80
C MET A 3 -8.30 -4.83 3.16
N ALA A 4 -7.42 -4.63 2.17
CA ALA A 4 -5.99 -4.41 2.40
C ALA A 4 -5.71 -3.21 3.33
N THR A 5 -6.46 -2.10 3.19
CA THR A 5 -6.35 -0.96 4.12
C THR A 5 -6.78 -1.33 5.54
N ARG A 6 -7.81 -2.17 5.71
CA ARG A 6 -8.24 -2.64 7.04
C ARG A 6 -7.20 -3.55 7.68
N ASP A 7 -6.59 -4.45 6.91
CA ASP A 7 -5.55 -5.35 7.40
C ASP A 7 -4.32 -4.56 7.84
N LEU A 8 -3.88 -3.60 7.01
CA LEU A 8 -2.78 -2.70 7.35
C LEU A 8 -3.09 -1.91 8.62
N ARG A 9 -4.32 -1.39 8.78
CA ARG A 9 -4.72 -0.68 10.00
C ARG A 9 -4.55 -1.54 11.25
N SER A 10 -4.92 -2.81 11.19
CA SER A 10 -4.74 -3.75 12.30
C SER A 10 -3.26 -3.99 12.59
N THR A 11 -2.43 -4.20 11.56
CA THR A 11 -0.98 -4.39 11.72
C THR A 11 -0.31 -3.17 12.35
N LEU A 12 -0.73 -1.94 11.99
CA LEU A 12 -0.20 -0.71 12.59
C LEU A 12 -0.52 -0.57 14.08
N GLY A 13 -1.62 -1.17 14.55
CA GLY A 13 -1.97 -1.20 15.97
C GLY A 13 -1.00 -2.07 16.78
N SER A 14 -0.55 -3.19 16.21
CA SER A 14 0.37 -4.11 16.86
C SER A 14 1.85 -3.79 16.62
N ASN A 15 2.18 -2.94 15.63
CA ASN A 15 3.55 -2.59 15.26
C ASN A 15 3.78 -1.07 15.19
N PRO A 16 4.11 -0.41 16.32
CA PRO A 16 4.38 1.03 16.37
C PRO A 16 5.54 1.48 15.48
N GLN A 17 6.57 0.63 15.32
CA GLN A 17 7.70 0.90 14.44
C GLN A 17 7.29 0.98 12.96
N LEU A 18 6.33 0.16 12.53
CA LEU A 18 5.79 0.23 11.17
C LEU A 18 4.93 1.49 11.01
N ARG A 19 4.16 1.85 12.03
CA ARG A 19 3.35 3.08 12.03
C ARG A 19 4.20 4.34 11.87
N ALA A 20 5.40 4.36 12.43
CA ALA A 20 6.33 5.49 12.33
C ALA A 20 6.86 5.73 10.90
N GLN A 21 6.68 4.79 9.97
CA GLN A 21 7.10 4.93 8.57
C GLN A 21 6.07 5.68 7.70
N PHE A 22 4.92 6.07 8.26
CA PHE A 22 3.84 6.74 7.54
C PHE A 22 3.71 8.19 7.96
N GLU A 23 3.46 9.05 6.98
CA GLU A 23 3.14 10.45 7.19
C GLU A 23 1.75 10.63 7.84
N PRO A 24 1.48 11.77 8.52
CA PRO A 24 0.21 12.01 9.20
C PRO A 24 -1.03 11.87 8.30
N ASP A 25 -0.94 12.34 7.05
CA ASP A 25 -2.02 12.25 6.06
C ASP A 25 -2.28 10.81 5.59
N GLN A 26 -1.22 10.00 5.49
CA GLN A 26 -1.29 8.58 5.18
C GLN A 26 -1.91 7.80 6.35
N LEU A 27 -1.47 8.08 7.58
CA LEU A 27 -2.06 7.48 8.79
C LEU A 27 -3.55 7.79 8.91
N GLN A 28 -3.97 9.02 8.62
CA GLN A 28 -5.37 9.40 8.60
C GLN A 28 -6.14 8.61 7.52
N ALA A 29 -5.60 8.49 6.31
CA ALA A 29 -6.21 7.71 5.24
C ALA A 29 -6.37 6.22 5.61
N ILE A 30 -5.36 5.62 6.24
CA ILE A 30 -5.39 4.23 6.72
C ILE A 30 -6.47 4.06 7.80
N GLN A 31 -6.49 4.96 8.79
CA GLN A 31 -7.44 4.89 9.90
C GLN A 31 -8.89 5.07 9.44
N SER A 32 -9.12 5.97 8.48
CA SER A 32 -10.42 6.15 7.82
C SER A 32 -10.80 5.03 6.85
N GLY A 33 -9.92 4.05 6.62
CA GLY A 33 -10.18 2.93 5.70
C GLY A 33 -10.29 3.37 4.23
N LYS A 34 -9.61 4.45 3.84
CA LYS A 34 -9.61 4.93 2.46
C LYS A 34 -9.01 3.87 1.53
N ALA A 35 -9.60 3.73 0.35
CA ALA A 35 -9.11 2.79 -0.67
C ALA A 35 -7.79 3.24 -1.30
N SER A 36 -7.49 4.53 -1.26
CA SER A 36 -6.27 5.15 -1.79
C SER A 36 -5.55 5.89 -0.67
N ILE A 37 -4.22 5.83 -0.69
CA ILE A 37 -3.34 6.41 0.32
C ILE A 37 -2.46 7.44 -0.40
N PRO A 38 -2.29 8.66 0.15
CA PRO A 38 -1.45 9.68 -0.49
C PRO A 38 -0.03 9.16 -0.77
N ARG A 39 0.44 9.37 -2.01
CA ARG A 39 1.80 9.04 -2.49
C ARG A 39 2.18 7.55 -2.43
N LEU A 40 1.26 6.68 -2.04
CA LEU A 40 1.47 5.25 -1.91
C LEU A 40 0.50 4.50 -2.83
N THR A 41 0.95 3.39 -3.38
CA THR A 41 0.16 2.50 -4.24
C THR A 41 0.19 1.10 -3.66
N TRP A 42 -0.95 0.41 -3.71
CA TRP A 42 -1.00 -1.00 -3.38
C TRP A 42 -0.37 -1.83 -4.51
N HIS A 43 0.65 -2.59 -4.18
CA HIS A 43 1.29 -3.56 -5.04
C HIS A 43 0.85 -4.97 -4.64
N HIS A 44 0.41 -5.76 -5.60
CA HIS A 44 0.07 -7.16 -5.39
C HIS A 44 1.35 -7.99 -5.45
N HIS A 45 1.71 -8.64 -4.35
CA HIS A 45 2.87 -9.54 -4.34
C HIS A 45 2.55 -10.79 -5.17
N GLN A 46 3.58 -11.45 -5.71
CA GLN A 46 3.43 -12.70 -6.47
C GLN A 46 2.93 -13.88 -5.61
N ASP A 47 3.04 -13.75 -4.28
CA ASP A 47 2.39 -14.65 -3.34
C ASP A 47 0.92 -14.25 -3.23
N THR A 48 0.04 -15.11 -3.74
CA THR A 48 -1.40 -14.88 -3.81
C THR A 48 -1.97 -14.36 -2.49
N GLY A 49 -2.56 -13.17 -2.52
CA GLY A 49 -3.31 -12.59 -1.40
C GLY A 49 -2.54 -11.59 -0.53
N ARG A 50 -1.24 -11.38 -0.74
CA ARG A 50 -0.46 -10.37 0.00
C ARG A 50 -0.44 -9.04 -0.74
N MET A 51 -0.91 -8.00 -0.06
CA MET A 51 -0.90 -6.62 -0.56
C MET A 51 0.17 -5.81 0.18
N GLN A 52 1.05 -5.12 -0.56
CA GLN A 52 2.08 -4.26 0.01
C GLN A 52 1.87 -2.82 -0.42
N LEU A 53 1.99 -1.88 0.51
CA LEU A 53 2.02 -0.46 0.18
C LEU A 53 3.44 -0.06 -0.22
N VAL A 54 3.59 0.52 -1.41
CA VAL A 54 4.89 1.00 -1.90
C VAL A 54 4.80 2.47 -2.31
N PRO A 55 5.87 3.27 -2.17
CA PRO A 55 5.95 4.62 -2.73
C PRO A 55 5.62 4.62 -4.22
N ARG A 56 4.77 5.55 -4.64
CA ARG A 56 4.36 5.68 -6.04
C ARG A 56 5.56 5.90 -6.97
N ASP A 57 6.58 6.60 -6.49
CA ASP A 57 7.81 6.85 -7.24
C ASP A 57 8.59 5.55 -7.48
N ILE A 58 8.72 4.70 -6.45
CA ILE A 58 9.33 3.37 -6.58
C ILE A 58 8.48 2.48 -7.49
N HIS A 59 7.15 2.51 -7.35
CA HIS A 59 6.24 1.74 -8.19
C HIS A 59 6.35 2.10 -9.68
N ARG A 60 6.61 3.37 -10.01
CA ARG A 60 6.83 3.83 -11.39
C ARG A 60 8.15 3.28 -11.95
N ASP A 61 9.19 3.27 -11.12
CA ASP A 61 10.54 2.88 -11.55
C ASP A 61 10.69 1.34 -11.64
N THR A 62 10.01 0.58 -10.77
CA THR A 62 9.98 -0.89 -10.83
C THR A 62 9.07 -1.44 -11.92
N GLY A 63 8.20 -0.62 -12.52
CA GLY A 63 7.30 -1.03 -13.60
C GLY A 63 7.99 -1.27 -14.95
N HIS A 64 9.24 -0.82 -15.12
CA HIS A 64 9.97 -0.94 -16.39
C HIS A 64 11.00 -2.07 -16.46
N ILE A 65 11.40 -2.67 -15.33
CA ILE A 65 12.40 -3.76 -15.30
C ILE A 65 11.73 -5.06 -14.91
N GLY A 66 11.04 -5.68 -15.87
CA GLY A 66 10.50 -7.03 -15.73
C GLY A 66 9.00 -7.13 -15.98
N GLY A 67 8.65 -7.29 -17.26
CA GLY A 67 7.48 -8.04 -17.70
C GLY A 67 6.11 -7.49 -17.32
N ASN A 68 5.44 -6.87 -18.31
CA ASN A 68 4.00 -6.67 -18.36
C ASN A 68 3.39 -5.83 -17.23
N ALA A 69 3.19 -4.55 -17.55
CA ALA A 69 2.27 -3.66 -16.85
C ALA A 69 0.91 -4.33 -16.60
N VAL A 70 0.71 -4.86 -15.39
CA VAL A 70 -0.63 -5.18 -14.90
C VAL A 70 -1.24 -3.88 -14.37
N SER A 71 -1.72 -3.08 -15.32
CA SER A 71 -2.72 -2.04 -15.10
C SER A 71 -4.02 -2.71 -14.65
N GLY A 72 -4.08 -3.11 -13.38
CA GLY A 72 -5.24 -3.78 -12.77
C GLY A 72 -5.81 -2.98 -11.62
N GLY A 73 -6.05 -1.68 -11.83
CA GLY A 73 -6.68 -0.79 -10.85
C GLY A 73 -7.94 -0.14 -11.44
N GLN A 74 -9.02 -0.93 -11.59
CA GLN A 74 -10.40 -0.45 -11.68
C GLN A 74 -11.22 -1.11 -10.58
#